data_AF-A0AAV4Y7P6-F1
#
_entry.id   AF-A0AAV4Y7P6-F1
#
_cell.length_a   1.000
_cell.length_b   1.000
_cell.length_c   1.000
_cell.angle_alpha   90.00
_cell.angle_beta   90.00
_cell.angle_gamma   90.00
#
_symmetry.space_group_name_H-M   'P 1'
#
loop_
_entity.id
_entity.type
_entity.pdbx_description
1 polymer ?
#
loop_
_entity_poly.entity_id
_entity_poly.type
_entity_poly.pdbx_seq_one_letter_code
_entity_poly.pdbx_strand_id
1 'polypeptide(L)'
;MYTEGLDPKVERLYPSVAFPVPRKDADDFQPDTMEIHEHSFHVPVYSPVIRGFRREFHFDKEDSYLLEYKVGAGPLLPSVGPPPVGVGGVSRKTTEKL
;
A
#
# COMPACT_ATOMS: atom_id res chain seq x y z
N MET A 1 12.73 -28.10 23.05
CA MET A 1 11.63 -27.44 23.80
C MET A 1 11.28 -26.08 23.23
N TYR A 2 12.03 -25.00 23.47
CA TYR A 2 11.69 -23.68 22.88
C TYR A 2 11.69 -23.69 21.35
N THR A 3 12.69 -24.33 20.73
CA THR A 3 12.78 -24.50 19.27
C THR A 3 11.70 -25.42 18.68
N GLU A 4 11.04 -26.20 19.54
CA GLU A 4 9.94 -27.10 19.17
C GLU A 4 8.57 -26.46 19.47
N GLY A 5 8.54 -25.19 19.88
CA GLY A 5 7.31 -24.45 20.21
C GLY A 5 6.72 -24.74 21.60
N LEU A 6 7.45 -25.45 22.46
CA LEU A 6 7.08 -25.63 23.86
C LEU A 6 7.57 -24.45 24.69
N ASP A 7 6.79 -24.03 25.69
CA ASP A 7 7.14 -22.99 26.66
C ASP A 7 7.56 -23.59 28.02
N PRO A 8 8.80 -24.11 28.15
CA PRO A 8 9.31 -24.56 29.42
C PRO A 8 9.55 -23.33 30.31
N LYS A 9 8.89 -23.25 31.46
CA LYS A 9 9.05 -22.13 32.41
C LYS A 9 10.38 -22.20 33.16
N VAL A 10 11.50 -22.00 32.45
CA VAL A 10 12.88 -22.12 32.94
C VAL A 10 13.17 -21.17 34.10
N GLU A 11 12.48 -20.03 34.16
CA GLU A 11 12.54 -19.08 35.26
C GLU A 11 12.26 -19.70 36.64
N ARG A 12 11.53 -20.82 36.68
CA ARG A 12 11.20 -21.54 37.94
C ARG A 12 12.32 -22.45 38.44
N LEU A 13 13.36 -22.68 37.63
CA LEU A 13 14.51 -23.51 38.00
C LEU A 13 15.53 -22.73 38.86
N TYR A 14 15.40 -21.41 38.91
CA TYR A 14 16.27 -20.52 39.64
C TYR A 14 15.49 -19.74 40.72
N PRO A 15 16.19 -19.20 41.73
CA PRO A 15 15.58 -18.29 42.69
C PRO A 15 14.92 -17.10 42.00
N SER A 16 13.79 -16.63 42.55
CA SER A 16 13.05 -15.50 41.98
C SER A 16 13.89 -14.23 41.95
N VAL A 17 13.88 -13.54 40.81
CA VAL A 17 14.49 -12.21 40.65
C VAL A 17 13.64 -11.18 41.38
N ALA A 18 14.28 -10.25 42.09
CA ALA A 18 13.62 -9.14 42.73
C ALA A 18 13.37 -8.02 41.72
N PHE A 19 12.10 -7.64 41.53
CA PHE A 19 11.70 -6.50 40.71
C PHE A 19 11.50 -5.26 41.58
N PRO A 20 11.79 -4.04 41.09
CA PRO A 20 12.21 -3.71 39.72
C PRO A 20 13.69 -4.03 39.43
N VAL A 21 13.98 -4.33 38.16
CA VAL A 21 15.35 -4.54 37.68
C VAL A 21 16.14 -3.22 37.82
N PRO A 22 17.41 -3.26 38.28
CA PRO A 22 18.26 -2.08 38.36
C PRO A 22 18.37 -1.36 37.01
N ARG A 23 18.35 -0.01 37.02
CA ARG A 23 18.34 0.82 35.80
C ARG A 23 19.44 0.49 34.79
N LYS A 24 20.64 0.14 35.27
CA LYS A 24 21.78 -0.21 34.40
C LYS A 24 21.49 -1.42 33.51
N ASP A 25 20.68 -2.36 33.99
CA ASP A 25 20.39 -3.60 33.26
C ASP A 25 19.16 -3.45 32.34
N ALA A 26 18.40 -2.35 32.47
CA ALA A 26 17.21 -2.06 31.68
C ALA A 26 17.52 -1.23 30.41
N ASP A 27 18.55 -0.38 30.46
CA ASP A 27 18.94 0.47 29.33
C ASP A 27 19.58 -0.34 28.18
N ASP A 28 20.11 -1.54 28.47
CA ASP A 28 20.69 -2.47 27.49
C ASP A 28 19.64 -3.35 26.79
N PHE A 29 18.36 -3.27 27.18
CA PHE A 29 17.29 -4.03 26.53
C PHE A 29 16.75 -3.28 25.30
N GLN A 30 17.56 -3.21 24.25
CA GLN A 30 17.02 -2.96 22.91
C GLN A 30 16.65 -4.32 22.31
N PRO A 31 15.37 -4.56 21.98
CA PRO A 31 15.02 -5.77 21.25
C PRO A 31 15.68 -5.69 19.86
N ASP A 32 16.64 -6.57 19.58
CA ASP A 32 17.16 -6.85 18.24
C ASP A 32 16.12 -7.61 17.40
N THR A 33 14.86 -7.17 17.44
CA THR A 33 13.78 -7.71 16.62
C THR A 33 13.89 -7.10 15.24
N MET A 34 14.49 -7.85 14.32
CA MET A 34 14.44 -7.54 12.90
C MET A 34 13.07 -7.96 12.37
N GLU A 35 12.19 -6.99 12.12
CA GLU A 35 10.92 -7.24 11.44
C GLU A 35 11.18 -7.53 9.95
N ILE A 36 10.50 -8.55 9.43
CA ILE A 36 10.60 -8.90 8.00
C ILE A 36 9.67 -7.96 7.21
N HIS A 37 10.26 -7.03 6.46
CA HIS A 37 9.53 -6.09 5.60
C HIS A 37 9.38 -6.63 4.16
N GLU A 38 8.67 -7.74 3.99
CA GLU A 38 8.42 -8.35 2.67
C GLU A 38 7.46 -7.53 1.80
N HIS A 39 6.55 -6.78 2.42
CA HIS A 39 5.55 -5.98 1.73
C HIS A 39 5.80 -4.50 1.93
N SER A 40 5.69 -3.74 0.83
CA SER A 40 5.72 -2.28 0.86
C SER A 40 4.32 -1.72 0.75
N PHE A 41 4.10 -0.59 1.42
CA PHE A 41 2.84 0.14 1.38
C PHE A 41 3.07 1.47 0.67
N HIS A 42 2.04 1.96 -0.01
CA HIS A 42 2.11 3.26 -0.67
C HIS A 42 2.17 4.38 0.38
N VAL A 43 3.25 5.15 0.37
CA VAL A 43 3.42 6.34 1.22
C VAL A 43 3.04 7.58 0.40
N PRO A 44 2.03 8.37 0.84
CA PRO A 44 1.65 9.59 0.14
C PRO A 44 2.84 10.56 0.07
N VAL A 45 3.26 10.90 -1.15
CA VAL A 45 4.31 11.90 -1.36
C VAL A 45 3.67 13.29 -1.41
N TYR A 46 4.25 14.24 -0.70
CA TYR A 46 3.83 15.64 -0.79
C TYR A 46 3.88 16.13 -2.24
N SER A 47 2.77 16.66 -2.75
CA SER A 47 2.72 17.31 -4.06
C SER A 47 2.10 18.71 -3.91
N PRO A 48 2.65 19.73 -4.60
CA PRO A 48 2.06 21.07 -4.57
C PRO A 48 0.66 21.03 -5.18
N VAL A 49 -0.25 21.83 -4.64
CA VAL A 49 -1.61 21.97 -5.19
C VAL A 49 -1.53 22.68 -6.54
N ILE A 50 -1.50 21.91 -7.62
CA ILE A 50 -1.60 22.41 -8.99
C ILE A 50 -3.09 22.55 -9.32
N ARG A 51 -3.53 23.69 -9.87
CA ARG A 51 -4.91 23.89 -10.39
C ARG A 51 -5.15 23.13 -11.72
N GLY A 52 -4.58 21.95 -11.85
CA GLY A 52 -4.67 21.08 -13.02
C GLY A 52 -5.25 19.73 -12.62
N PHE A 53 -6.05 19.15 -13.51
CA PHE A 53 -6.53 17.79 -13.33
C PHE A 53 -5.39 16.80 -13.66
N ARG A 54 -4.96 16.02 -12.66
CA ARG A 54 -4.02 14.91 -12.84
C ARG A 54 -4.79 13.61 -12.70
N ARG A 55 -4.72 12.76 -13.73
CA ARG A 55 -5.25 11.39 -13.70
C ARG A 55 -4.10 10.42 -13.76
N GLU A 56 -4.08 9.49 -12.82
CA GLU A 56 -3.14 8.37 -12.80
C GLU A 56 -3.87 7.13 -13.32
N PHE A 57 -3.18 6.31 -14.12
CA PHE A 57 -3.74 5.09 -14.69
C PHE A 57 -3.10 3.88 -14.01
N HIS A 58 -3.91 2.97 -13.51
CA HIS A 58 -3.46 1.74 -12.87
C HIS A 58 -3.83 0.53 -13.72
N PHE A 59 -2.89 0.09 -14.56
CA PHE A 59 -3.10 -1.00 -15.51
C PHE A 59 -3.25 -2.39 -14.86
N ASP A 60 -2.88 -2.53 -13.59
CA ASP A 60 -3.09 -3.77 -12.82
C ASP A 60 -4.54 -3.91 -12.30
N LYS A 61 -5.39 -2.90 -12.53
CA LYS A 61 -6.75 -2.81 -11.97
C LYS A 61 -7.75 -2.41 -13.06
N GLU A 62 -8.54 -1.37 -12.77
CA GLU A 62 -9.67 -0.91 -13.57
C GLU A 62 -9.26 -0.31 -14.91
N ASP A 63 -8.02 0.19 -15.05
CA ASP A 63 -7.54 0.77 -16.30
C ASP A 63 -6.87 -0.26 -17.24
N SER A 64 -6.97 -1.56 -16.91
CA SER A 64 -6.41 -2.65 -17.72
C SER A 64 -6.97 -2.73 -19.14
N TYR A 65 -8.23 -2.28 -19.36
CA TYR A 65 -8.83 -2.21 -20.70
C TYR A 65 -8.03 -1.32 -21.68
N LEU A 66 -7.23 -0.38 -21.18
CA LEU A 66 -6.37 0.44 -22.03
C LEU A 66 -5.24 -0.37 -22.67
N LEU A 67 -4.87 -1.52 -22.09
CA LEU A 67 -3.87 -2.43 -22.68
C LEU A 67 -4.41 -3.19 -23.89
N GLU A 68 -5.74 -3.26 -24.05
CA GLU A 68 -6.40 -3.91 -25.18
C GLU A 68 -6.33 -3.04 -26.45
N TYR A 69 -6.21 -1.72 -26.28
CA TYR A 69 -6.04 -0.79 -27.39
C TYR A 69 -4.62 -0.86 -27.94
N LYS A 70 -4.42 -1.72 -28.94
CA LYS A 70 -3.15 -1.91 -29.63
C LYS A 70 -3.20 -1.25 -31.00
N VAL A 71 -2.33 -0.27 -31.22
CA VAL A 71 -2.05 0.28 -32.57
C VAL A 71 -0.61 -0.08 -32.89
N GLY A 72 -0.42 -1.06 -33.77
CA GLY A 72 0.90 -1.63 -34.08
C GLY A 72 1.39 -2.59 -33.00
N ALA A 73 2.65 -2.45 -32.58
CA ALA A 73 3.35 -3.43 -31.73
C ALA A 73 3.24 -3.18 -30.21
N GLY A 74 2.52 -2.17 -29.75
CA GLY A 74 2.42 -1.82 -28.33
C GLY A 74 1.06 -1.25 -27.91
N PRO A 75 0.73 -1.33 -26.60
CA PRO A 75 -0.43 -0.65 -26.05
C PRO A 75 -0.17 0.86 -26.11
N LEU A 76 -1.08 1.59 -26.73
CA LEU A 76 -1.03 3.06 -26.80
C LEU A 76 -2.22 3.63 -26.05
N LEU A 77 -2.02 4.77 -25.39
CA LEU A 77 -3.15 5.48 -24.80
C LEU A 77 -4.04 6.01 -25.94
N PRO A 78 -5.37 5.79 -25.89
CA PRO A 78 -6.27 6.26 -26.93
C PRO A 78 -6.26 7.79 -26.98
N SER A 79 -6.03 8.36 -28.16
CA SER A 79 -5.98 9.82 -28.38
C SER A 79 -7.32 10.52 -28.13
N VAL A 80 -8.43 9.78 -28.19
CA VAL A 80 -9.80 10.25 -27.97
C VAL A 80 -10.17 10.27 -26.47
N GLY A 81 -9.25 9.82 -25.60
CA GLY A 81 -9.51 9.58 -24.18
C GLY A 81 -10.36 8.32 -23.97
N PRO A 82 -10.33 7.73 -22.76
CA PRO A 82 -11.19 6.61 -22.43
C PRO A 82 -12.66 7.04 -22.52
N PRO A 83 -13.57 6.17 -23.02
CA PRO A 83 -14.99 6.47 -23.00
C PRO A 83 -15.44 6.79 -21.56
N PRO A 84 -16.37 7.73 -21.35
CA PRO A 84 -16.84 8.06 -20.01
C PRO A 84 -17.40 6.79 -19.37
N VAL A 85 -16.76 6.35 -18.29
CA VAL A 85 -17.22 5.22 -17.48
C VAL A 85 -18.61 5.58 -16.97
N GLY A 86 -19.61 4.78 -17.34
CA GLY A 86 -21.02 5.05 -17.13
C GLY A 86 -21.34 5.26 -15.65
N VAL A 87 -21.58 6.52 -15.28
CA VAL A 87 -22.42 6.89 -14.15
C VAL A 87 -23.74 7.37 -14.73
N GLY A 88 -24.84 6.86 -14.17
CA GLY A 88 -26.17 6.86 -14.74
C GLY A 88 -26.66 8.17 -15.36
N GLY A 89 -27.49 7.96 -16.39
CA GLY A 89 -28.33 8.91 -17.11
C GLY A 89 -28.27 10.39 -16.70
N VAL A 90 -27.62 11.19 -17.54
CA VAL A 90 -28.08 12.56 -17.77
C VAL A 90 -28.13 12.79 -19.28
N SER A 91 -29.35 12.71 -19.81
CA SER A 91 -29.70 13.22 -21.13
C SER A 91 -29.29 14.68 -21.22
N ARG A 92 -28.32 15.00 -22.06
CA ARG A 92 -28.12 16.36 -22.56
C ARG A 92 -28.48 16.37 -24.03
N LYS A 93 -29.69 16.83 -24.31
CA LYS A 93 -30.13 17.26 -25.64
C LYS A 93 -29.13 18.30 -26.14
N THR A 94 -28.44 17.99 -27.24
CA THR A 94 -27.69 18.98 -28.02
C THR A 94 -28.70 19.82 -28.79
N THR A 95 -29.02 20.98 -28.25
CA THR A 95 -29.67 22.07 -28.98
C THR A 95 -28.62 23.04 -29.49
N GLU A 96 -28.68 23.30 -30.79
CA GLU A 96 -28.28 24.55 -31.48
C GLU A 96 -26.77 24.83 -31.64
N LYS A 97 -26.27 25.46 -32.71
CA LYS A 97 -26.80 25.92 -34.01
C LYS A 97 -25.58 26.42 -34.82
N LEU A 98 -25.71 26.33 -36.15
CA LEU A 98 -25.01 27.07 -37.23
C LEU A 98 -23.50 26.86 -37.38
#